data_AF-A0A2W2F2H7-F1
#
_entry.id   AF-A0A2W2F2H7-F1
#
_cell.length_a   1.000
_cell.length_b   1.000
_cell.length_c   1.000
_cell.angle_alpha   90.00
_cell.angle_beta   90.00
_cell.angle_gamma   90.00
#
_symmetry.space_group_name_H-M   'P 1'
#
loop_
_entity.id
_entity.type
_entity.pdbx_description
1 polymer ?
#
loop_
_entity_poly.entity_id
_entity_poly.type
_entity_poly.pdbx_seq_one_letter_code
_entity_poly.pdbx_strand_id
1 'polypeptide(L)'
;MMTVPRIETTAGKLARLGFADAARAGRLLAELGPPAADDADLLRDLVAVADPDLALTSLNRLAERDPGVLSELRSDPGLRGRLLGVFGVSAALGEHVVRHPGHWRALCCPPAVP
;
A
#
# COMPACT_ATOMS: atom_id res chain seq x y z
N MET A 1 -30.14 -16.56 -0.86
CA MET A 1 -29.95 -15.15 -0.50
C MET A 1 -28.62 -14.70 -1.08
N MET A 2 -28.61 -14.15 -2.29
CA MET A 2 -27.39 -13.84 -3.03
C MET A 2 -26.89 -12.45 -2.62
N THR A 3 -25.70 -12.39 -2.03
CA THR A 3 -25.01 -11.15 -1.66
C THR A 3 -24.42 -10.49 -2.91
N VAL A 4 -25.10 -9.47 -3.40
CA VAL A 4 -24.64 -8.53 -4.44
C VAL A 4 -24.06 -7.30 -3.69
N PRO A 5 -23.07 -6.54 -4.19
CA PRO A 5 -21.67 -6.87 -4.44
C PRO A 5 -20.79 -5.78 -3.78
N ARG A 6 -20.31 -5.96 -2.55
CA ARG A 6 -19.51 -4.93 -1.85
C ARG A 6 -18.30 -4.45 -2.68
N ILE A 7 -17.80 -5.31 -3.57
CA ILE A 7 -16.65 -5.01 -4.44
C ILE A 7 -17.00 -3.94 -5.48
N GLU A 8 -18.22 -3.89 -6.04
CA GLU A 8 -18.57 -2.89 -7.06
C GLU A 8 -18.68 -1.47 -6.45
N THR A 9 -19.20 -1.36 -5.23
CA THR A 9 -19.24 -0.09 -4.50
C THR A 9 -17.86 0.36 -4.01
N THR A 10 -17.01 -0.57 -3.56
CA THR A 10 -15.61 -0.27 -3.20
C THR A 10 -14.79 0.13 -4.43
N ALA A 11 -14.94 -0.56 -5.56
CA ALA A 11 -14.26 -0.21 -6.81
C ALA A 11 -14.68 1.17 -7.31
N GLY A 12 -15.97 1.51 -7.29
CA GLY A 12 -16.43 2.86 -7.65
C GLY A 12 -15.84 3.96 -6.76
N LYS A 13 -15.64 3.68 -5.47
CA LYS A 13 -14.97 4.60 -4.52
C LYS A 13 -13.48 4.75 -4.84
N LEU A 14 -12.77 3.66 -5.09
CA LEU A 14 -11.34 3.67 -5.39
C LEU A 14 -11.03 4.33 -6.74
N ALA A 15 -11.88 4.15 -7.76
CA ALA A 15 -11.73 4.84 -9.04
C ALA A 15 -11.79 6.37 -8.88
N ARG A 16 -12.72 6.87 -8.05
CA ARG A 16 -12.81 8.30 -7.71
C ARG A 16 -11.63 8.83 -6.92
N LEU A 17 -10.93 7.94 -6.22
CA LEU A 17 -9.74 8.25 -5.45
C LEU A 17 -8.46 8.21 -6.30
N GLY A 18 -8.53 7.85 -7.59
CA GLY A 18 -7.38 7.90 -8.49
C GLY A 18 -6.71 6.56 -8.77
N PHE A 19 -7.29 5.43 -8.32
CA PHE A 19 -6.84 4.10 -8.76
C PHE A 19 -7.29 3.85 -10.20
N ALA A 20 -6.34 3.49 -11.06
CA ALA A 20 -6.57 3.10 -12.45
C ALA A 20 -7.29 1.75 -12.54
N ASP A 21 -6.90 0.75 -11.73
CA ASP A 21 -7.59 -0.55 -11.63
C ASP A 21 -8.23 -0.71 -10.24
N ALA A 22 -9.31 0.03 -10.04
CA ALA A 22 -10.03 0.06 -8.78
C ALA A 22 -10.58 -1.31 -8.31
N ALA A 23 -10.91 -2.19 -9.27
CA ALA A 23 -11.38 -3.54 -8.95
C ALA A 23 -10.23 -4.39 -8.39
N ARG A 24 -9.04 -4.30 -9.00
CA ARG A 24 -7.83 -4.95 -8.48
C ARG A 24 -7.40 -4.36 -7.15
N ALA A 25 -7.40 -3.03 -7.02
CA ALA A 25 -7.07 -2.37 -5.77
C ALA A 25 -7.96 -2.84 -4.61
N GLY A 26 -9.27 -2.99 -4.85
CA GLY A 26 -10.20 -3.52 -3.85
C GLY A 26 -9.89 -4.96 -3.43
N ARG A 27 -9.40 -5.82 -4.35
CA ARG A 27 -8.98 -7.19 -4.04
C ARG A 27 -7.70 -7.21 -3.22
N LEU A 28 -6.69 -6.44 -3.62
CA LEU A 28 -5.41 -6.35 -2.90
C LEU A 28 -5.62 -5.81 -1.47
N LEU A 29 -6.46 -4.80 -1.29
CA LEU A 29 -6.81 -4.30 0.05
C LEU A 29 -7.49 -5.39 0.90
N ALA A 30 -8.34 -6.21 0.31
CA ALA A 30 -8.96 -7.33 1.01
C ALA A 30 -7.94 -8.42 1.40
N GLU A 31 -6.94 -8.67 0.55
CA GLU A 31 -5.85 -9.63 0.80
C GLU A 31 -4.91 -9.18 1.93
N LEU A 32 -4.62 -7.87 2.03
CA LEU A 32 -3.89 -7.28 3.16
C LEU A 32 -4.63 -7.42 4.51
N GLY A 33 -5.93 -7.69 4.46
CA GLY A 33 -6.79 -7.94 5.60
C GLY A 33 -7.47 -6.69 6.19
N PRO A 34 -8.42 -6.88 7.13
CA PRO A 34 -9.23 -5.80 7.69
C PRO A 34 -8.43 -4.60 8.25
N PRO A 35 -7.30 -4.80 8.97
CA PRO A 35 -6.54 -3.68 9.52
C PRO A 35 -5.96 -2.73 8.47
N ALA A 36 -5.76 -3.18 7.22
CA ALA A 36 -5.30 -2.34 6.12
C ALA A 36 -6.48 -1.83 5.27
N ALA A 37 -7.49 -2.66 5.04
CA ALA A 37 -8.68 -2.30 4.28
C ALA A 37 -9.51 -1.18 4.95
N ASP A 38 -9.57 -1.17 6.28
CA ASP A 38 -10.32 -0.19 7.06
C ASP A 38 -9.46 1.01 7.51
N ASP A 39 -8.17 1.04 7.16
CA ASP A 39 -7.25 2.13 7.50
C ASP A 39 -7.41 3.30 6.53
N ALA A 40 -8.16 4.30 6.97
CA ALA A 40 -8.41 5.51 6.20
C ALA A 40 -7.14 6.34 5.95
N ASP A 41 -6.14 6.27 6.84
CA ASP A 41 -4.89 7.00 6.69
C ASP A 41 -3.99 6.33 5.65
N LEU A 42 -3.90 5.00 5.69
CA LEU A 42 -3.22 4.23 4.64
C LEU A 42 -3.82 4.51 3.25
N LEU A 43 -5.16 4.51 3.15
CA LEU A 43 -5.86 4.83 1.90
C LEU A 43 -5.55 6.25 1.41
N ARG A 44 -5.52 7.23 2.32
CA ARG A 44 -5.20 8.62 1.97
C ARG A 44 -3.77 8.76 1.49
N ASP A 45 -2.82 8.11 2.17
CA ASP A 45 -1.41 8.16 1.82
C ASP A 45 -1.14 7.44 0.49
N LEU A 46 -1.81 6.32 0.22
CA LEU A 46 -1.77 5.63 -1.09
C LEU A 46 -2.24 6.54 -2.21
N VAL A 47 -3.36 7.24 -2.03
CA VAL A 47 -3.93 8.14 -3.05
C VAL A 47 -3.04 9.36 -3.31
N ALA A 48 -2.22 9.75 -2.33
CA ALA A 48 -1.33 10.89 -2.46
C ALA A 48 -0.02 10.58 -3.21
N VAL A 49 0.28 9.32 -3.52
CA VAL A 49 1.49 8.94 -4.27
C VAL A 49 1.31 9.11 -5.78
N ALA A 50 2.42 9.05 -6.53
CA ALA A 50 2.40 9.23 -7.98
C ALA A 50 1.62 8.11 -8.72
N ASP A 51 1.76 6.86 -8.31
CA ASP A 51 1.01 5.71 -8.84
C ASP A 51 0.47 4.84 -7.68
N PRO A 52 -0.81 5.00 -7.31
CA PRO A 52 -1.42 4.29 -6.19
C PRO A 52 -1.57 2.77 -6.44
N ASP A 53 -1.81 2.36 -7.68
CA ASP A 53 -1.93 0.93 -8.05
C ASP A 53 -0.60 0.21 -7.93
N LEU A 54 0.49 0.86 -8.35
CA LEU A 54 1.84 0.35 -8.21
C LEU A 54 2.26 0.27 -6.74
N ALA A 55 1.95 1.32 -5.96
CA ALA A 55 2.25 1.36 -4.54
C ALA A 55 1.53 0.22 -3.78
N LEU A 56 0.23 0.05 -4.03
CA LEU A 56 -0.57 -1.00 -3.41
C LEU A 56 -0.12 -2.40 -3.82
N THR A 57 0.22 -2.61 -5.11
CA THR A 57 0.73 -3.90 -5.58
C THR A 57 2.05 -4.27 -4.90
N SER A 58 2.97 -3.32 -4.78
CA SER A 58 4.26 -3.53 -4.13
C SER A 58 4.11 -3.79 -2.63
N LEU A 59 3.20 -3.07 -1.97
CA LEU A 59 2.86 -3.27 -0.56
C LEU A 59 2.29 -4.67 -0.31
N ASN A 60 1.35 -5.14 -1.14
CA ASN A 60 0.76 -6.49 -1.01
C ASN A 60 1.84 -7.57 -1.07
N ARG A 61 2.69 -7.51 -2.09
CA ARG A 61 3.80 -8.45 -2.27
C ARG A 61 4.80 -8.42 -1.12
N LEU A 62 5.04 -7.25 -0.54
CA LEU A 62 5.92 -7.12 0.62
C LEU A 62 5.26 -7.71 1.87
N ALA A 63 3.98 -7.43 2.11
CA ALA A 63 3.22 -7.96 3.24
C ALA A 63 3.10 -9.49 3.19
N GLU A 64 2.99 -10.08 2.00
CA GLU A 64 3.05 -11.54 1.82
C GLU A 64 4.39 -12.15 2.28
N ARG A 65 5.50 -11.38 2.22
CA ARG A 65 6.84 -11.85 2.59
C ARG A 65 7.28 -11.46 3.99
N ASP A 66 6.86 -10.29 4.45
CA ASP A 66 7.11 -9.75 5.79
C ASP A 66 5.81 -9.14 6.32
N PRO A 67 4.88 -9.94 6.87
CA PRO A 67 3.61 -9.46 7.40
C PRO A 67 3.76 -8.40 8.50
N GLY A 68 4.92 -8.37 9.16
CA GLY A 68 5.24 -7.38 10.19
C GLY A 68 5.28 -5.94 9.66
N VAL A 69 5.52 -5.78 8.35
CA VAL A 69 5.56 -4.46 7.71
C VAL A 69 4.27 -3.66 7.95
N LEU A 70 3.10 -4.32 7.91
CA LEU A 70 1.81 -3.62 8.07
C LEU A 70 1.63 -3.08 9.48
N SER A 71 2.20 -3.74 10.49
CA SER A 71 2.18 -3.22 11.87
C SER A 71 3.06 -1.99 11.99
N GLU A 72 4.25 -2.05 11.40
CA GLU A 72 5.24 -0.97 11.43
C GLU A 72 4.74 0.28 10.67
N LEU A 73 4.11 0.11 9.51
CA LEU A 73 3.47 1.21 8.77
C LEU A 73 2.30 1.85 9.52
N ARG A 74 1.63 1.10 10.40
CA ARG A 74 0.57 1.64 11.26
C ARG A 74 1.15 2.42 12.44
N SER A 75 2.30 1.97 12.97
CA SER A 75 2.98 2.64 14.09
C SER A 75 3.83 3.85 13.67
N ASP A 76 4.33 3.89 12.44
CA ASP A 76 5.16 5.00 11.92
C ASP A 76 4.58 5.58 10.61
N PRO A 77 3.79 6.67 10.70
CA PRO A 77 3.27 7.39 9.53
C PRO A 77 4.36 7.95 8.61
N GLY A 78 5.54 8.31 9.17
CA GLY A 78 6.66 8.83 8.39
C GLY A 78 7.28 7.76 7.51
N LEU A 79 7.48 6.56 8.06
CA LEU A 79 7.88 5.38 7.29
C LEU A 79 6.86 5.05 6.21
N ARG A 80 5.56 5.06 6.55
CA ARG A 80 4.48 4.80 5.60
C ARG A 80 4.51 5.74 4.42
N GLY A 81 4.59 7.05 4.66
CA GLY A 81 4.69 8.03 3.58
C GLY A 81 5.91 7.81 2.68
N ARG A 82 7.09 7.54 3.26
CA ARG A 82 8.33 7.29 2.48
C ARG A 82 8.26 6.01 1.66
N LEU A 83 7.80 4.91 2.27
CA LEU A 83 7.72 3.61 1.62
C LEU A 83 6.69 3.63 0.48
N LEU A 84 5.50 4.17 0.74
CA LEU A 84 4.46 4.31 -0.28
C LEU A 84 4.90 5.26 -1.40
N GLY A 85 5.53 6.39 -1.06
CA GLY A 85 6.08 7.31 -2.04
C GLY A 85 7.10 6.65 -2.96
N VAL A 86 8.02 5.86 -2.39
CA VAL A 86 9.00 5.06 -3.14
C VAL A 86 8.32 4.05 -4.07
N PHE A 87 7.34 3.29 -3.56
CA PHE A 87 6.65 2.31 -4.38
C PHE A 87 5.81 2.96 -5.47
N GLY A 88 5.21 4.12 -5.21
CA GLY A 88 4.42 4.87 -6.18
C GLY A 88 5.24 5.50 -7.30
N VAL A 89 6.56 5.65 -7.16
CA VAL A 89 7.42 6.23 -8.21
C VAL A 89 8.30 5.22 -8.92
N SER A 90 8.51 4.01 -8.36
CA SER A 90 9.48 3.06 -8.92
C SER A 90 9.09 1.59 -8.68
N ALA A 91 8.66 0.94 -9.76
CA ALA A 91 8.39 -0.49 -9.78
C ALA A 91 9.65 -1.32 -9.50
N ALA A 92 10.81 -0.88 -10.01
CA ALA A 92 12.08 -1.56 -9.81
C ALA A 92 12.50 -1.55 -8.32
N LEU A 93 12.27 -0.44 -7.63
CA LEU A 93 12.58 -0.33 -6.20
C LEU A 93 11.58 -1.12 -5.35
N GLY A 94 10.29 -1.12 -5.71
CA GLY A 94 9.29 -2.01 -5.11
C GLY A 94 9.69 -3.48 -5.23
N GLU A 95 10.05 -3.93 -6.42
CA GLU A 95 10.55 -5.29 -6.67
C GLU A 95 11.82 -5.61 -5.89
N HIS A 96 12.75 -4.66 -5.76
CA HIS A 96 13.96 -4.84 -4.97
C HIS A 96 13.63 -5.08 -3.49
N VAL A 97 12.76 -4.27 -2.90
CA VAL A 97 12.33 -4.42 -1.49
C VAL A 97 11.54 -5.72 -1.30
N VAL A 98 10.70 -6.12 -2.25
CA VAL A 98 9.99 -7.40 -2.22
C VAL A 98 10.96 -8.60 -2.29
N ARG A 99 12.08 -8.49 -3.02
CA ARG A 99 13.13 -9.53 -3.05
C ARG A 99 13.99 -9.54 -1.78
N HIS A 100 14.17 -8.39 -1.16
CA HIS A 100 14.94 -8.20 0.06
C HIS A 100 14.09 -7.51 1.13
N PRO A 101 13.14 -8.23 1.76
CA PRO A 101 12.19 -7.64 2.69
C PRO A 101 12.83 -7.03 3.95
N GLY A 102 14.14 -7.20 4.19
CA GLY A 102 14.84 -6.45 5.22
C GLY A 102 15.09 -4.97 4.87
N HIS A 103 15.13 -4.63 3.58
CA HIS A 103 15.64 -3.34 3.10
C HIS A 103 14.67 -2.18 3.31
N TRP A 104 13.36 -2.42 3.49
CA TRP A 104 12.41 -1.35 3.81
C TRP A 104 12.77 -0.65 5.13
N ARG A 105 13.45 -1.35 6.06
CA ARG A 105 13.91 -0.77 7.34
C ARG A 105 14.94 0.36 7.15
N ALA A 106 15.64 0.41 6.02
CA ALA A 106 16.52 1.53 5.70
C ALA A 106 15.76 2.85 5.55
N LEU A 107 14.44 2.80 5.29
CA LEU A 107 13.58 3.98 5.16
C LEU A 107 13.00 4.46 6.51
N CYS A 108 13.19 3.70 7.60
CA CYS A 108 12.75 4.09 8.95
C CYS A 108 13.49 5.35 9.43
N CYS A 109 14.79 5.46 9.12
CA CYS A 109 15.59 6.62 9.45
C CYS A 109 15.63 7.58 8.24
N PRO A 110 15.12 8.82 8.32
CA PRO A 110 15.43 9.81 7.32
C PRO A 110 16.95 10.02 7.30
N PRO A 111 17.59 10.25 6.14
CA PRO A 111 19.02 10.55 6.11
C PRO A 111 19.26 11.76 7.02
N ALA A 112 20.20 11.63 7.97
CA ALA A 112 20.63 12.75 8.78
C ALA A 112 21.05 13.88 7.83
N VAL A 113 20.27 14.96 7.82
CA VAL A 113 20.61 16.15 7.05
C VAL A 113 21.76 16.83 7.81
N PRO A 114 22.95 17.04 7.20
CA PRO A 114 24.05 17.73 7.84
C PRO A 114 23.75 19.21 8.13
#